data_AF-A0A7C4BTC3-F1
#
_entry.id   AF-A0A7C4BTC3-F1
#
_cell.length_a   1.000
_cell.length_b   1.000
_cell.length_c   1.000
_cell.angle_alpha   90.00
_cell.angle_beta   90.00
_cell.angle_gamma   90.00
#
_symmetry.space_group_name_H-M   'P 1'
#
loop_
_entity.id
_entity.type
_entity.pdbx_description
1 polymer ?
#
loop_
_entity_poly.entity_id
_entity_poly.type
_entity_poly.pdbx_seq_one_letter_code
_entity_poly.pdbx_strand_id
1 'polypeptide(L)'
;MAISLPPTFQAFPVASADAEGLYGKVLQGKRLTDDELMRLQSFMLYTLFEMCHDNNLPFQIMLGVDRKIHHRLEWDGFSTNLDMVKTFRDALNRFPNVKMIFSILNTLLNHELAIYAKTFANCYYSGHWWYTFYPELIKTAVIERLQAVPYPKLVGWYSDSYYIEWTIAKIKLYIRSLSKALADIIEDGYMNEDMALKVAKAMLWDNSVEIFSLA
;
A
#
# COMPACT_ATOMS: atom_id res chain seq x y z
N MET A 1 7.90 4.40 -7.52
CA MET A 1 7.35 3.30 -8.36
C MET A 1 6.07 2.76 -7.72
N ALA A 2 5.12 2.18 -8.47
CA ALA A 2 3.90 1.60 -7.91
C ALA A 2 3.55 0.26 -8.58
N ILE A 3 3.05 -0.71 -7.80
CA ILE A 3 2.59 -2.02 -8.30
C ILE A 3 1.32 -2.46 -7.58
N SER A 4 0.44 -3.17 -8.28
CA SER A 4 -0.68 -3.89 -7.69
C SER A 4 -0.39 -5.39 -7.67
N LEU A 5 -0.60 -6.05 -6.54
CA LEU A 5 -0.28 -7.46 -6.36
C LEU A 5 -1.53 -8.26 -5.96
N PRO A 6 -1.70 -9.47 -6.52
CA PRO A 6 -2.80 -10.35 -6.13
C PRO A 6 -2.61 -10.86 -4.70
N PRO A 7 -3.67 -11.30 -4.02
CA PRO A 7 -3.56 -11.83 -2.64
C PRO A 7 -2.67 -13.05 -2.53
N THR A 8 -2.49 -13.80 -3.61
CA THR A 8 -1.65 -15.01 -3.66
C THR A 8 -0.17 -14.71 -3.87
N PHE A 9 0.22 -13.46 -4.09
CA PHE A 9 1.61 -13.09 -4.32
C PHE A 9 2.47 -13.39 -3.09
N GLN A 10 3.64 -13.99 -3.32
CA GLN A 10 4.63 -14.28 -2.28
C GLN A 10 5.95 -13.57 -2.62
N ALA A 11 6.40 -12.73 -1.70
CA ALA A 11 7.68 -12.04 -1.73
C ALA A 11 8.70 -12.79 -0.86
N PHE A 12 9.75 -13.31 -1.49
CA PHE A 12 10.90 -13.99 -0.88
C PHE A 12 12.16 -13.85 -1.74
N PRO A 13 13.37 -13.85 -1.15
CA PRO A 13 14.61 -13.75 -1.92
C PRO A 13 14.81 -14.98 -2.80
N VAL A 14 15.29 -14.76 -4.02
CA VAL A 14 15.61 -15.81 -5.01
C VAL A 14 17.03 -15.56 -5.52
N ALA A 15 17.83 -16.62 -5.66
CA ALA A 15 19.21 -16.49 -6.14
C ALA A 15 19.24 -16.08 -7.62
N SER A 16 20.18 -15.22 -8.00
CA SER A 16 20.30 -14.75 -9.39
C SER A 16 20.50 -15.89 -10.38
N ALA A 17 21.26 -16.93 -10.03
CA ALA A 17 21.45 -18.11 -10.87
C ALA A 17 20.14 -18.86 -11.15
N ASP A 18 19.26 -18.97 -10.15
CA ASP A 18 17.93 -19.58 -10.33
C ASP A 18 17.09 -18.72 -11.27
N ALA A 19 17.08 -17.41 -11.06
CA ALA A 19 16.31 -16.47 -11.88
C ALA A 19 16.81 -16.40 -13.33
N GLU A 20 18.12 -16.44 -13.57
CA GLU A 20 18.72 -16.50 -14.91
C GLU A 20 18.26 -17.76 -15.67
N GLY A 21 18.21 -18.91 -15.01
CA GLY A 21 17.68 -20.14 -15.58
C GLY A 21 16.21 -20.01 -15.99
N LEU A 22 15.39 -19.39 -15.15
CA LEU A 22 13.97 -19.14 -15.42
C LEU A 22 13.77 -18.12 -16.55
N TYR A 23 14.55 -17.04 -16.56
CA TYR A 23 14.53 -16.04 -17.63
C TYR A 23 14.94 -16.66 -18.98
N GLY A 24 15.95 -17.53 -18.99
CA GLY A 24 16.35 -18.28 -20.17
C GLY A 24 15.24 -19.17 -20.73
N LYS A 25 14.42 -19.79 -19.87
CA LYS A 25 13.22 -20.54 -20.31
C LYS A 25 12.20 -19.63 -20.99
N VAL A 26 11.91 -18.46 -20.41
CA VAL A 26 10.98 -17.48 -20.96
C VAL A 26 11.44 -16.98 -22.33
N LEU A 27 12.73 -16.62 -22.47
CA LEU A 27 13.30 -16.19 -23.75
C LEU A 27 13.24 -17.26 -24.85
N GLN A 28 13.25 -18.54 -24.46
CA GLN A 28 13.07 -19.68 -25.38
C GLN A 28 11.60 -20.00 -25.66
N GLY A 29 10.65 -19.20 -25.14
CA GLY A 29 9.22 -19.44 -25.29
C GLY A 29 8.69 -20.64 -24.50
N LYS A 30 9.44 -21.14 -23.50
CA LYS A 30 9.01 -22.26 -22.66
C LYS A 30 8.04 -21.75 -21.59
N ARG A 31 7.00 -22.54 -21.33
CA ARG A 31 6.04 -22.29 -20.25
C ARG A 31 6.68 -22.59 -18.90
N LEU A 32 6.55 -21.67 -17.95
CA LEU A 32 6.93 -21.88 -16.56
C LEU A 32 5.84 -22.65 -15.81
N THR A 33 6.24 -23.46 -14.83
CA THR A 33 5.32 -23.96 -13.80
C THR A 33 4.88 -22.82 -12.87
N ASP A 34 3.87 -23.06 -12.04
CA ASP A 34 3.40 -22.04 -11.09
C ASP A 34 4.47 -21.67 -10.05
N ASP A 35 5.28 -22.64 -9.58
CA ASP A 35 6.42 -22.38 -8.67
C ASP A 35 7.52 -21.57 -9.37
N GLU A 36 7.84 -21.91 -10.61
CA GLU A 36 8.83 -21.19 -11.41
C GLU A 36 8.40 -19.74 -11.68
N LEU A 37 7.12 -19.54 -12.03
CA LEU A 37 6.58 -18.20 -12.23
C LEU A 37 6.62 -17.39 -10.94
N MET A 38 6.24 -17.99 -9.81
CA MET A 38 6.29 -17.35 -8.49
C MET A 38 7.71 -16.92 -8.12
N ARG A 39 8.72 -17.80 -8.31
CA ARG A 39 10.14 -17.47 -8.08
C ARG A 39 10.59 -16.31 -8.97
N LEU A 40 10.26 -16.34 -10.26
CA LEU A 40 10.65 -15.29 -11.18
C LEU A 40 9.99 -13.95 -10.81
N GLN A 41 8.70 -13.95 -10.49
CA GLN A 41 7.96 -12.77 -10.03
C GLN A 41 8.55 -12.19 -8.74
N SER A 42 8.89 -13.05 -7.78
CA SER A 42 9.50 -12.62 -6.52
C SER A 42 10.90 -12.06 -6.75
N PHE A 43 11.73 -12.70 -7.57
CA PHE A 43 13.03 -12.19 -7.97
C PHE A 43 12.91 -10.78 -8.58
N MET A 44 12.00 -10.60 -9.54
CA MET A 44 11.77 -9.30 -10.17
C MET A 44 11.38 -8.24 -9.14
N LEU A 45 10.51 -8.56 -8.19
CA LEU A 45 10.14 -7.62 -7.12
C LEU A 45 11.35 -7.23 -6.26
N TYR A 46 12.21 -8.18 -5.89
CA TYR A 46 13.41 -7.89 -5.09
C TYR A 46 14.41 -7.04 -5.88
N THR A 47 14.60 -7.30 -7.18
CA THR A 47 15.40 -6.42 -8.05
C THR A 47 14.82 -5.01 -8.10
N LEU A 48 13.50 -4.84 -8.12
CA LEU A 48 12.90 -3.51 -8.06
C LEU A 48 13.15 -2.82 -6.70
N PHE A 49 13.19 -3.56 -5.59
CA PHE A 49 13.58 -3.00 -4.29
C PHE A 49 15.04 -2.58 -4.25
N GLU A 50 15.95 -3.36 -4.84
CA GLU A 50 17.36 -2.99 -5.02
C GLU A 50 17.49 -1.71 -5.85
N MET A 51 16.79 -1.62 -6.98
CA MET A 51 16.78 -0.40 -7.80
C MET A 51 16.22 0.81 -7.02
N CYS A 52 15.16 0.61 -6.23
CA CYS A 52 14.63 1.65 -5.36
C CYS A 52 15.62 2.08 -4.28
N HIS A 53 16.38 1.15 -3.73
CA HIS A 53 17.45 1.43 -2.77
C HIS A 53 18.53 2.30 -3.43
N ASP A 54 19.06 1.87 -4.57
CA ASP A 54 20.16 2.54 -5.27
C ASP A 54 19.78 3.95 -5.74
N ASN A 55 18.50 4.18 -6.05
CA ASN A 55 18.00 5.45 -6.56
C ASN A 55 17.26 6.29 -5.51
N ASN A 56 17.24 5.86 -4.24
CA ASN A 56 16.52 6.52 -3.15
C ASN A 56 15.03 6.80 -3.51
N LEU A 57 14.38 5.83 -4.16
CA LEU A 57 13.00 5.94 -4.61
C LEU A 57 12.04 5.20 -3.67
N PRO A 58 10.92 5.81 -3.27
CA PRO A 58 9.86 5.09 -2.58
C PRO A 58 9.16 4.08 -3.51
N PHE A 59 8.65 3.01 -2.89
CA PHE A 59 7.97 1.92 -3.58
C PHE A 59 6.54 1.74 -3.05
N GLN A 60 5.54 2.02 -3.88
CA GLN A 60 4.13 1.84 -3.54
C GLN A 60 3.64 0.44 -3.88
N ILE A 61 2.91 -0.18 -2.95
CA ILE A 61 2.44 -1.57 -3.02
C ILE A 61 0.94 -1.59 -2.75
N MET A 62 0.15 -1.94 -3.77
CA MET A 62 -1.30 -2.04 -3.68
C MET A 62 -1.71 -3.51 -3.60
N LEU A 63 -2.18 -3.95 -2.44
CA LEU A 63 -2.45 -5.36 -2.14
C LEU A 63 -3.93 -5.71 -2.24
N GLY A 64 -4.24 -6.82 -2.88
CA GLY A 64 -5.55 -7.47 -2.74
C GLY A 64 -6.40 -7.53 -3.99
N VAL A 65 -5.90 -7.07 -5.14
CA VAL A 65 -6.67 -7.10 -6.39
C VAL A 65 -6.83 -8.52 -6.91
N ASP A 66 -8.06 -8.90 -7.23
CA ASP A 66 -8.36 -10.14 -7.93
C ASP A 66 -8.80 -9.79 -9.35
N ARG A 67 -7.97 -10.13 -10.33
CA ARG A 67 -8.14 -9.63 -11.70
C ARG A 67 -9.14 -10.48 -12.47
N LYS A 68 -10.00 -9.82 -13.24
CA LYS A 68 -10.97 -10.45 -14.14
C LYS A 68 -11.89 -11.49 -13.47
N ILE A 69 -12.32 -11.24 -12.22
CA ILE A 69 -13.31 -12.08 -11.52
C ILE A 69 -14.62 -12.22 -12.30
N HIS A 70 -15.00 -11.18 -13.04
CA HIS A 70 -16.11 -11.24 -13.98
C HIS A 70 -15.56 -11.38 -15.40
N HIS A 71 -15.26 -12.62 -15.81
CA HIS A 71 -14.56 -12.92 -17.07
C HIS A 71 -15.12 -12.23 -18.33
N ARG A 72 -16.45 -12.11 -18.46
CA ARG A 72 -17.08 -11.51 -19.66
C ARG A 72 -16.95 -9.98 -19.74
N LEU A 73 -16.89 -9.32 -18.60
CA LEU A 73 -16.80 -7.85 -18.51
C LEU A 73 -15.38 -7.41 -18.18
N GLU A 74 -14.48 -8.37 -17.97
CA GLU A 74 -13.12 -8.19 -17.48
C GLU A 74 -13.05 -7.31 -16.22
N TRP A 75 -14.10 -7.37 -15.38
CA TRP A 75 -14.10 -6.62 -14.13
C TRP A 75 -13.22 -7.32 -13.10
N ASP A 76 -12.38 -6.51 -12.50
CA ASP A 76 -11.61 -6.88 -11.32
C ASP A 76 -12.49 -6.81 -10.07
N GLY A 77 -12.00 -7.43 -9.02
CA GLY A 77 -12.55 -7.30 -7.68
C GLY A 77 -11.42 -7.38 -6.68
N PHE A 78 -11.72 -7.94 -5.51
CA PHE A 78 -10.72 -8.18 -4.49
C PHE A 78 -10.98 -9.52 -3.83
N SER A 79 -9.90 -10.16 -3.41
CA SER A 79 -9.93 -11.30 -2.51
C SER A 79 -8.89 -11.07 -1.40
N THR A 80 -8.92 -11.90 -0.37
CA THR A 80 -8.02 -11.72 0.78
C THR A 80 -7.32 -13.03 1.09
N ASN A 81 -6.00 -12.96 1.15
CA ASN A 81 -5.14 -13.98 1.73
C ASN A 81 -4.54 -13.39 3.00
N LEU A 82 -4.61 -14.12 4.11
CA LEU A 82 -4.12 -13.65 5.40
C LEU A 82 -2.60 -13.40 5.42
N ASP A 83 -1.85 -14.02 4.50
CA ASP A 83 -0.39 -13.83 4.43
C ASP A 83 0.05 -12.65 3.52
N MET A 84 -0.87 -11.94 2.86
CA MET A 84 -0.52 -10.92 1.86
C MET A 84 0.24 -9.70 2.43
N VAL A 85 0.09 -9.39 3.72
CA VAL A 85 0.91 -8.37 4.41
C VAL A 85 2.20 -9.02 4.92
N LYS A 86 2.07 -10.17 5.61
CA LYS A 86 3.19 -10.91 6.21
C LYS A 86 4.28 -11.27 5.23
N THR A 87 3.96 -11.53 3.96
CA THR A 87 4.98 -11.89 2.96
C THR A 87 6.05 -10.82 2.77
N PHE A 88 5.79 -9.54 3.09
CA PHE A 88 6.77 -8.46 2.95
C PHE A 88 7.76 -8.35 4.12
N ARG A 89 7.67 -9.23 5.13
CA ARG A 89 8.53 -9.17 6.32
C ARG A 89 10.02 -9.25 5.98
N ASP A 90 10.44 -10.14 5.08
CA ASP A 90 11.86 -10.23 4.68
C ASP A 90 12.29 -8.93 3.99
N ALA A 91 11.53 -8.47 2.99
CA ALA A 91 11.82 -7.26 2.24
C ALA A 91 11.93 -6.02 3.16
N LEU A 92 11.02 -5.87 4.13
CA LEU A 92 11.06 -4.77 5.10
C LEU A 92 12.34 -4.78 5.96
N ASN A 93 12.84 -5.96 6.35
CA ASN A 93 14.10 -6.09 7.08
C ASN A 93 15.32 -5.91 6.18
N ARG A 94 15.26 -6.41 4.94
CA ARG A 94 16.37 -6.43 3.98
C ARG A 94 16.66 -5.05 3.39
N PHE A 95 15.62 -4.23 3.20
CA PHE A 95 15.71 -2.92 2.57
C PHE A 95 15.26 -1.80 3.52
N PRO A 96 15.95 -1.58 4.66
CA PRO A 96 15.52 -0.62 5.68
C PRO A 96 15.49 0.83 5.18
N ASN A 97 16.18 1.14 4.08
CA ASN A 97 16.22 2.48 3.48
C ASN A 97 15.17 2.67 2.37
N VAL A 98 14.47 1.63 1.95
CA VAL A 98 13.41 1.74 0.93
C VAL A 98 12.09 2.01 1.61
N LYS A 99 11.52 3.22 1.41
CA LYS A 99 10.18 3.56 1.91
C LYS A 99 9.13 2.73 1.16
N MET A 100 8.62 1.67 1.79
CA MET A 100 7.58 0.80 1.27
C MET A 100 6.21 1.29 1.73
N ILE A 101 5.38 1.68 0.77
CA ILE A 101 4.14 2.41 1.01
C ILE A 101 2.97 1.53 0.60
N PHE A 102 2.24 1.02 1.58
CA PHE A 102 1.23 0.01 1.37
C PHE A 102 -0.17 0.61 1.29
N SER A 103 -0.96 0.08 0.38
CA SER A 103 -2.41 0.27 0.32
C SER A 103 -3.06 -1.09 0.21
N ILE A 104 -4.21 -1.28 0.86
CA ILE A 104 -4.87 -2.59 0.92
C ILE A 104 -6.32 -2.50 0.48
N LEU A 105 -6.76 -3.50 -0.30
CA LEU A 105 -8.10 -3.59 -0.88
C LEU A 105 -9.06 -4.42 -0.01
N ASN A 106 -8.87 -4.44 1.31
CA ASN A 106 -9.78 -5.09 2.23
C ASN A 106 -9.81 -4.34 3.57
N THR A 107 -10.79 -4.68 4.40
CA THR A 107 -10.89 -4.19 5.78
C THR A 107 -10.25 -5.15 6.79
N LEU A 108 -10.13 -6.44 6.43
CA LEU A 108 -9.72 -7.51 7.33
C LEU A 108 -8.30 -7.35 7.86
N LEU A 109 -7.37 -6.90 7.01
CA LEU A 109 -5.95 -6.79 7.35
C LEU A 109 -5.54 -5.33 7.61
N ASN A 110 -6.50 -4.41 7.80
CA ASN A 110 -6.22 -3.02 8.13
C ASN A 110 -5.36 -2.92 9.39
N HIS A 111 -5.72 -3.68 10.44
CA HIS A 111 -5.00 -3.70 11.70
C HIS A 111 -3.61 -4.29 11.58
N GLU A 112 -3.47 -5.43 10.89
CA GLU A 112 -2.16 -6.04 10.68
C GLU A 112 -1.23 -5.05 9.98
N LEU A 113 -1.69 -4.40 8.90
CA LEU A 113 -0.88 -3.42 8.20
C LEU A 113 -0.57 -2.18 9.05
N ALA A 114 -1.51 -1.72 9.88
CA ALA A 114 -1.25 -0.65 10.85
C ALA A 114 -0.12 -1.03 11.83
N ILE A 115 -0.13 -2.26 12.36
CA ILE A 115 0.93 -2.74 13.24
C ILE A 115 2.27 -2.88 12.50
N TYR A 116 2.28 -3.28 11.23
CA TYR A 116 3.51 -3.27 10.43
C TYR A 116 4.04 -1.84 10.24
N ALA A 117 3.16 -0.88 9.92
CA ALA A 117 3.52 0.53 9.79
C ALA A 117 3.98 1.14 11.13
N LYS A 118 3.48 0.67 12.27
CA LYS A 118 4.02 1.03 13.58
C LYS A 118 5.42 0.44 13.81
N THR A 119 5.62 -0.81 13.42
CA THR A 119 6.80 -1.62 13.78
C THR A 119 8.02 -1.35 12.91
N PHE A 120 7.86 -1.32 11.59
CA PHE A 120 8.97 -1.19 10.64
C PHE A 120 9.13 0.26 10.22
N ALA A 121 10.29 0.87 10.48
CA ALA A 121 10.56 2.29 10.18
C ALA A 121 10.25 2.67 8.72
N ASN A 122 10.52 1.75 7.79
CA ASN A 122 10.33 1.90 6.35
C ASN A 122 8.96 1.44 5.81
N CYS A 123 8.03 0.99 6.68
CA CYS A 123 6.66 0.65 6.29
C CYS A 123 5.71 1.84 6.51
N TYR A 124 5.04 2.28 5.46
CA TYR A 124 4.08 3.38 5.46
C TYR A 124 2.70 2.89 5.05
N TYR A 125 1.64 3.50 5.57
CA TYR A 125 0.26 3.14 5.24
C TYR A 125 -0.39 4.29 4.47
N SER A 126 -0.77 4.04 3.21
CA SER A 126 -1.34 5.02 2.30
C SER A 126 -2.78 4.74 1.91
N GLY A 127 -3.60 5.78 2.06
CA GLY A 127 -4.87 5.97 1.40
C GLY A 127 -5.93 4.92 1.70
N HIS A 128 -6.92 4.91 0.82
CA HIS A 128 -8.06 3.99 0.86
C HIS A 128 -8.28 3.53 -0.57
N TRP A 129 -7.84 2.33 -0.91
CA TRP A 129 -7.76 1.91 -2.29
C TRP A 129 -9.12 1.41 -2.80
N TRP A 130 -9.55 1.95 -3.95
CA TRP A 130 -10.63 1.43 -4.78
C TRP A 130 -11.91 1.07 -4.00
N TYR A 131 -12.21 -0.22 -3.79
CA TYR A 131 -13.42 -0.67 -3.09
C TYR A 131 -13.48 -0.28 -1.59
N THR A 132 -12.39 0.22 -1.02
CA THR A 132 -12.37 0.77 0.35
C THR A 132 -12.58 2.28 0.39
N PHE A 133 -12.73 2.95 -0.76
CA PHE A 133 -12.88 4.41 -0.85
C PHE A 133 -14.34 4.85 -0.75
N TYR A 134 -14.93 4.73 0.44
CA TYR A 134 -16.23 5.34 0.74
C TYR A 134 -16.31 5.75 2.22
N PRO A 135 -17.22 6.67 2.58
CA PRO A 135 -17.08 7.45 3.81
C PRO A 135 -16.95 6.65 5.10
N GLU A 136 -17.71 5.56 5.23
CA GLU A 136 -17.74 4.73 6.44
C GLU A 136 -16.42 4.00 6.67
N LEU A 137 -15.89 3.31 5.64
CA LEU A 137 -14.60 2.63 5.77
C LEU A 137 -13.44 3.61 5.93
N ILE A 138 -13.50 4.76 5.26
CA ILE A 138 -12.48 5.80 5.42
C ILE A 138 -12.45 6.26 6.89
N LYS A 139 -13.61 6.60 7.47
CA LYS A 139 -13.70 7.06 8.85
C LYS A 139 -13.13 6.02 9.82
N THR A 140 -13.61 4.77 9.75
CA THR A 140 -13.17 3.69 10.64
C THR A 140 -11.68 3.42 10.52
N ALA A 141 -11.16 3.34 9.29
CA ALA A 141 -9.73 3.09 9.07
C ALA A 141 -8.85 4.26 9.54
N VAL A 142 -9.30 5.52 9.38
CA VAL A 142 -8.56 6.69 9.88
C VAL A 142 -8.44 6.65 11.40
N ILE A 143 -9.54 6.38 12.12
CA ILE A 143 -9.54 6.29 13.58
C ILE A 143 -8.56 5.21 14.03
N GLU A 144 -8.69 4.00 13.49
CA GLU A 144 -7.82 2.88 13.85
C GLU A 144 -6.34 3.18 13.58
N ARG A 145 -6.02 3.74 12.41
CA ARG A 145 -4.64 4.05 12.02
C ARG A 145 -4.04 5.15 12.90
N LEU A 146 -4.80 6.20 13.21
CA LEU A 146 -4.30 7.29 14.07
C LEU A 146 -4.09 6.85 15.52
N GLN A 147 -4.85 5.86 15.99
CA GLN A 147 -4.66 5.29 17.32
C GLN A 147 -3.47 4.32 17.39
N ALA A 148 -3.11 3.69 16.27
CA ALA A 148 -2.08 2.64 16.21
C ALA A 148 -0.71 3.10 15.66
N VAL A 149 -0.69 4.06 14.73
CA VAL A 149 0.48 4.39 13.90
C VAL A 149 0.89 5.85 14.11
N PRO A 150 2.20 6.17 14.21
CA PRO A 150 2.66 7.54 14.16
C PRO A 150 2.15 8.24 12.90
N TYR A 151 1.41 9.34 13.06
CA TYR A 151 0.76 10.03 11.93
C TYR A 151 1.71 10.46 10.79
N PRO A 152 3.03 10.73 10.98
CA PRO A 152 3.93 11.01 9.86
C PRO A 152 4.08 9.85 8.86
N LYS A 153 3.66 8.64 9.25
CA LYS A 153 3.73 7.44 8.42
C LYS A 153 2.44 7.15 7.64
N LEU A 154 1.46 8.04 7.76
CA LEU A 154 0.15 7.89 7.17
C LEU A 154 -0.01 8.85 5.99
N VAL A 155 -0.14 8.32 4.77
CA VAL A 155 -0.62 9.12 3.63
C VAL A 155 -2.13 9.04 3.65
N GLY A 156 -2.81 10.17 3.78
CA GLY A 156 -4.25 10.21 4.00
C GLY A 156 -5.05 9.71 2.80
N TRP A 157 -4.66 10.14 1.61
CA TRP A 157 -5.40 9.82 0.39
C TRP A 157 -4.53 9.96 -0.87
N TYR A 158 -5.04 9.40 -1.96
CA TYR A 158 -4.61 9.65 -3.33
C TYR A 158 -5.84 9.45 -4.23
N SER A 159 -5.84 10.03 -5.43
CA SER A 159 -7.05 10.04 -6.27
C SER A 159 -7.32 8.69 -6.94
N ASP A 160 -6.30 7.98 -7.39
CA ASP A 160 -6.42 6.77 -8.22
C ASP A 160 -7.44 6.96 -9.35
N SER A 161 -7.46 8.16 -9.93
CA SER A 161 -8.47 8.56 -10.91
C SER A 161 -7.81 8.89 -12.22
N TYR A 162 -8.43 8.42 -13.30
CA TYR A 162 -7.99 8.72 -14.66
C TYR A 162 -8.35 10.15 -15.10
N TYR A 163 -9.42 10.75 -14.56
CA TYR A 163 -9.86 12.11 -14.90
C TYR A 163 -9.82 13.04 -13.68
N ILE A 164 -9.50 14.32 -13.94
CA ILE A 164 -9.31 15.34 -12.91
C ILE A 164 -10.60 15.69 -12.16
N GLU A 165 -11.75 15.58 -12.80
CA GLU A 165 -13.08 15.83 -12.21
C GLU A 165 -13.35 14.85 -11.07
N TRP A 166 -12.96 13.58 -11.25
CA TRP A 166 -13.04 12.57 -10.20
C TRP A 166 -12.09 12.89 -9.04
N THR A 167 -10.89 13.41 -9.31
CA THR A 167 -9.96 13.84 -8.25
C THR A 167 -10.62 14.87 -7.33
N ILE A 168 -11.29 15.88 -7.90
CA ILE A 168 -11.95 16.95 -7.12
C ILE A 168 -13.09 16.39 -6.25
N ALA A 169 -13.89 15.47 -6.78
CA ALA A 169 -14.95 14.83 -5.99
C ALA A 169 -14.38 13.96 -4.86
N LYS A 170 -13.34 13.17 -5.15
CA LYS A 170 -12.73 12.24 -4.19
C LYS A 170 -12.02 12.96 -3.05
N ILE A 171 -11.28 14.04 -3.33
CA ILE A 171 -10.63 14.82 -2.24
C ILE A 171 -11.65 15.45 -1.30
N LYS A 172 -12.76 15.99 -1.82
CA LYS A 172 -13.84 16.56 -1.00
C LYS A 172 -14.49 15.50 -0.11
N LEU A 173 -14.73 14.31 -0.66
CA LEU A 173 -15.24 13.17 0.10
C LEU A 173 -14.28 12.76 1.21
N TYR A 174 -12.98 12.63 0.89
CA TYR A 174 -11.96 12.27 1.85
C TYR A 174 -11.84 13.30 2.99
N ILE A 175 -11.74 14.60 2.66
CA ILE A 175 -11.66 15.68 3.66
C ILE A 175 -12.87 15.61 4.61
N ARG A 176 -14.08 15.42 4.07
CA ARG A 176 -15.29 15.28 4.90
C ARG A 176 -15.21 14.07 5.84
N SER A 177 -14.73 12.93 5.37
CA SER A 177 -14.57 11.73 6.20
C SER A 177 -13.47 11.88 7.24
N LEU A 178 -12.34 12.50 6.87
CA LEU A 178 -11.24 12.82 7.78
C LEU A 178 -11.70 13.77 8.89
N SER A 179 -12.43 14.84 8.55
CA SER A 179 -12.97 15.76 9.55
C SER A 179 -13.90 15.07 10.55
N LYS A 180 -14.74 14.15 10.09
CA LYS A 180 -15.59 13.34 10.98
C LYS A 180 -14.78 12.42 11.88
N ALA A 181 -13.77 11.73 11.33
CA ALA A 181 -12.90 10.88 12.13
C ALA A 181 -12.14 11.66 13.21
N LEU A 182 -11.60 12.83 12.84
CA LEU A 182 -10.90 13.70 13.78
C LEU A 182 -11.83 14.27 14.85
N ALA A 183 -13.07 14.61 14.51
CA ALA A 183 -14.07 15.05 15.48
C ALA A 183 -14.33 13.97 16.53
N ASP A 184 -14.58 12.71 16.13
CA ASP A 184 -14.75 11.58 17.06
C ASP A 184 -13.52 11.43 17.97
N ILE A 185 -12.30 11.47 17.42
CA ILE A 185 -11.05 11.36 18.19
C ILE A 185 -10.90 12.49 19.21
N ILE A 186 -11.34 13.72 18.87
CA ILE A 186 -11.35 14.86 19.78
C ILE A 186 -12.39 14.66 20.89
N GLU A 187 -13.60 14.24 20.55
CA GLU A 187 -14.68 13.97 21.51
C GLU A 187 -14.29 12.87 22.50
N ASP A 188 -13.57 11.84 22.04
CA ASP A 188 -13.00 10.77 22.88
C ASP A 188 -11.82 11.24 23.76
N GLY A 189 -11.33 12.47 23.57
CA GLY A 189 -10.21 13.03 24.32
C GLY A 189 -8.83 12.50 23.93
N TYR A 190 -8.71 11.80 22.79
CA TYR A 190 -7.44 11.22 22.33
C TYR A 190 -6.47 12.30 21.79
N MET A 191 -6.99 13.38 21.20
CA MET A 191 -6.20 14.57 20.84
C MET A 191 -7.05 15.84 20.89
N ASN A 192 -6.42 17.01 20.99
CA ASN A 192 -7.11 18.30 20.91
C ASN A 192 -7.22 18.81 19.46
N GLU A 193 -7.99 19.87 19.27
CA GLU A 193 -8.24 20.48 17.95
C GLU A 193 -6.94 20.94 17.25
N ASP A 194 -6.02 21.58 17.99
CA ASP A 194 -4.73 22.02 17.45
C ASP A 194 -3.92 20.86 16.87
N MET A 195 -3.90 19.72 17.58
CA MET A 195 -3.22 18.51 17.11
C MET A 195 -3.95 17.90 15.92
N ALA A 196 -5.28 17.87 15.94
CA ALA A 196 -6.08 17.34 14.84
C ALA A 196 -5.85 18.11 13.53
N LEU A 197 -5.74 19.44 13.58
CA LEU A 197 -5.42 20.27 12.42
C LEU A 197 -4.01 19.98 11.87
N LYS A 198 -3.02 19.77 12.75
CA LYS A 198 -1.66 19.36 12.34
C LYS A 198 -1.67 17.99 11.67
N VAL A 199 -2.37 17.01 12.26
CA VAL A 199 -2.55 15.67 11.71
C VAL A 199 -3.24 15.73 10.35
N ALA A 200 -4.31 16.52 10.22
CA ALA A 200 -5.02 16.68 8.96
C ALA A 200 -4.11 17.22 7.86
N LYS A 201 -3.34 18.28 8.13
CA LYS A 201 -2.37 18.85 7.19
C LYS A 201 -1.30 17.84 6.81
N ALA A 202 -0.79 17.08 7.78
CA ALA A 202 0.22 16.06 7.56
C ALA A 202 -0.30 14.95 6.63
N MET A 203 -1.46 14.39 6.93
CA MET A 203 -2.07 13.31 6.13
C MET A 203 -2.52 13.77 4.73
N LEU A 204 -2.94 15.03 4.59
CA LEU A 204 -3.37 15.60 3.29
C LEU A 204 -2.20 16.00 2.40
N TRP A 205 -1.07 16.39 2.99
CA TRP A 205 0.03 17.02 2.25
C TRP A 205 1.43 16.71 2.79
N ASP A 206 1.76 17.12 4.02
CA ASP A 206 3.15 17.18 4.47
C ASP A 206 3.84 15.80 4.41
N ASN A 207 3.14 14.73 4.79
CA ASN A 207 3.67 13.38 4.76
C ASN A 207 3.98 12.93 3.32
N SER A 208 3.13 13.27 2.35
CA SER A 208 3.39 12.95 0.95
C SER A 208 4.64 13.67 0.44
N VAL A 209 4.82 14.94 0.81
CA VAL A 209 6.03 15.70 0.46
C VAL A 209 7.29 15.02 0.99
N GLU A 210 7.28 14.62 2.26
CA GLU A 210 8.43 13.97 2.90
C GLU A 210 8.68 12.54 2.39
N ILE A 211 7.62 11.73 2.26
CA ILE A 211 7.72 10.32 1.84
C ILE A 211 8.20 10.23 0.40
N PHE A 212 7.66 11.07 -0.48
CA PHE A 212 7.97 11.04 -1.92
C PHE A 212 9.08 12.01 -2.34
N SER A 213 9.70 12.73 -1.40
CA SER A 213 10.74 13.71 -1.68
C SER A 213 10.31 14.73 -2.74
N LEU A 214 9.10 15.27 -2.61
CA LEU A 214 8.51 16.25 -3.54
C LEU A 214 8.99 17.66 -3.15
N ALA A 215 10.28 17.93 -3.33
CA ALA A 215 10.90 19.24 -3.08
C ALA A 215 11.91 19.57 -4.17
#